data_AF-A0A965ZEN6-F1
#
_entry.id   AF-A0A965ZEN6-F1
#
_cell.length_a   1.000
_cell.length_b   1.000
_cell.length_c   1.000
_cell.angle_alpha   90.00
_cell.angle_beta   90.00
_cell.angle_gamma   90.00
#
_symmetry.space_group_name_H-M   'P 1'
#
loop_
_entity.id
_entity.type
_entity.pdbx_description
1 polymer ?
#
loop_
_entity_poly.entity_id
_entity_poly.type
_entity_poly.pdbx_seq_one_letter_code
_entity_poly.pdbx_strand_id
1 'polypeptide(L)'
;MKKTVWLLCLICCGCVKKDNQQAFGVKVMGANAIGFNNVDYNALANLQQDSLTTAQWQAILPVYRMPADSDMKDFQQPQPGRYQLKDSTLVFLADTPFRQHSRYFARYYRLHDDSNVWTLLKGKWKHSTPQYTECTFTP
;
A
#
# COMPACT_ATOMS: atom_id res chain seq x y z
N MET A 1 26.27 32.88 51.55
CA MET A 1 26.17 33.20 50.11
C MET A 1 27.16 32.33 49.35
N LYS A 2 26.74 31.77 48.20
CA LYS A 2 27.53 31.13 47.12
C LYS A 2 27.45 29.59 47.00
N LYS A 3 26.75 29.21 45.92
CA LYS A 3 27.11 28.17 44.92
C LYS A 3 26.82 26.70 45.23
N THR A 4 25.62 26.25 44.84
CA THR A 4 25.42 24.96 44.13
C THR A 4 24.03 24.90 43.48
N VAL A 5 23.84 25.71 42.44
CA VAL A 5 22.83 25.46 41.41
C VAL A 5 23.65 25.17 40.18
N TRP A 6 23.73 23.91 39.73
CA TRP A 6 24.15 23.52 38.38
C TRP A 6 24.26 21.98 38.28
N LEU A 7 23.14 21.27 38.30
CA LEU A 7 23.13 19.87 37.85
C LEU A 7 21.73 19.38 37.45
N LEU A 8 20.99 20.20 36.70
CA LEU A 8 19.67 19.81 36.19
C LEU A 8 19.40 20.43 34.81
N CYS A 9 20.24 20.11 33.83
CA CYS A 9 20.03 20.50 32.43
C CYS A 9 20.66 19.48 31.46
N LEU A 10 20.26 18.22 31.58
CA LEU A 10 20.67 17.16 30.64
C LEU A 10 19.49 16.25 30.26
N ILE A 11 18.31 16.84 30.12
CA ILE A 11 17.13 16.21 29.52
C ILE A 11 16.69 17.08 28.35
N CYS A 12 17.56 17.25 27.37
CA CYS A 12 17.21 17.93 26.12
C CYS A 12 17.11 16.91 24.99
N CYS A 13 15.86 16.63 24.63
CA CYS A 13 15.40 16.42 23.26
C CYS A 13 16.05 15.28 22.46
N GLY A 14 15.86 14.05 22.92
CA GLY A 14 15.81 12.89 22.03
C GLY A 14 14.50 12.87 21.23
N CYS A 15 14.21 13.90 20.43
CA CYS A 15 13.18 13.79 19.40
C CYS A 15 13.74 12.89 18.30
N VAL A 16 13.58 11.58 18.46
CA VAL A 16 13.73 10.63 17.37
C VAL A 16 12.75 11.08 16.29
N LYS A 17 13.26 11.66 15.20
CA LYS A 17 12.46 11.86 13.99
C LYS A 17 11.97 10.47 13.61
N LYS A 18 10.69 10.21 13.84
CA LYS A 18 10.01 9.01 13.37
C LYS A 18 10.33 8.92 11.89
N ASP A 19 11.06 7.87 11.51
CA ASP A 19 11.43 7.60 10.13
C ASP A 19 10.16 7.74 9.29
N ASN A 20 10.15 8.73 8.42
CA ASN A 20 9.01 9.05 7.58
C ASN A 20 9.04 8.04 6.43
N GLN A 21 8.77 6.78 6.75
CA GLN A 21 8.46 5.76 5.76
C GLN A 21 7.32 6.35 4.93
N GLN A 22 7.63 6.74 3.70
CA GLN A 22 6.64 7.39 2.84
C GLN A 22 5.45 6.45 2.72
N ALA A 23 4.25 7.00 2.96
CA ALA A 23 3.02 6.22 2.88
C ALA A 23 2.86 5.60 1.48
N PHE A 24 2.25 4.41 1.43
CA PHE A 24 1.82 3.78 0.19
C PHE A 24 1.05 4.81 -0.67
N GLY A 25 1.47 4.96 -1.92
CA GLY A 25 0.96 5.99 -2.81
C GLY A 25 0.59 5.45 -4.18
N VAL A 26 -0.34 6.13 -4.85
CA VAL A 26 -0.72 5.86 -6.24
C VAL A 26 -0.42 7.09 -7.08
N LYS A 27 0.19 6.88 -8.25
CA LYS A 27 0.43 7.91 -9.26
C LYS A 27 -0.31 7.56 -10.54
N VAL A 28 -1.13 8.45 -11.06
CA VAL A 28 -1.78 8.28 -12.36
C VAL A 28 -0.74 8.45 -13.46
N MET A 29 -0.69 7.49 -14.39
CA MET A 29 0.29 7.46 -15.50
C MET A 29 -0.39 7.57 -16.86
N GLY A 30 -1.70 7.39 -16.94
CA GLY A 30 -2.50 7.51 -18.15
C GLY A 30 -3.95 7.09 -17.91
N ALA A 31 -4.77 7.10 -18.97
CA ALA A 31 -6.21 6.83 -18.88
C ALA A 31 -6.55 5.42 -18.32
N ASN A 32 -5.65 4.46 -18.44
CA ASN A 32 -5.81 3.09 -17.97
C ASN A 32 -4.63 2.61 -17.12
N ALA A 33 -3.74 3.50 -16.69
CA ALA A 33 -2.48 3.13 -16.04
C ALA A 33 -2.26 3.91 -14.75
N ILE A 34 -1.94 3.20 -13.67
CA ILE A 34 -1.46 3.78 -12.42
C ILE A 34 -0.18 3.08 -11.97
N GLY A 35 0.73 3.83 -11.37
CA GLY A 35 1.92 3.33 -10.69
C GLY A 35 1.73 3.34 -9.19
N PHE A 36 2.32 2.37 -8.51
CA PHE A 36 2.34 2.28 -7.05
C PHE A 36 3.70 2.72 -6.52
N ASN A 37 3.66 3.59 -5.51
CA ASN A 37 4.83 4.09 -4.80
C ASN A 37 4.88 3.49 -3.39
N ASN A 38 6.09 3.32 -2.86
CA ASN A 38 6.34 2.81 -1.51
C ASN A 38 5.73 1.44 -1.25
N VAL A 39 5.76 0.59 -2.27
CA VAL A 39 5.59 -0.86 -2.11
C VAL A 39 6.95 -1.43 -1.76
N ASP A 40 7.04 -2.27 -0.74
CA ASP A 40 8.31 -2.86 -0.29
C ASP A 40 8.97 -3.64 -1.43
N TYR A 41 10.11 -3.14 -1.90
CA TYR A 41 10.82 -3.69 -3.05
C TYR A 41 11.39 -5.08 -2.76
N ASN A 42 11.78 -5.38 -1.51
CA ASN A 42 12.27 -6.70 -1.15
C ASN A 42 11.14 -7.72 -1.20
N ALA A 43 9.95 -7.33 -0.75
CA ALA A 43 8.74 -8.14 -0.91
C ALA A 43 8.39 -8.33 -2.40
N LEU A 44 8.46 -7.27 -3.21
CA LEU A 44 8.19 -7.34 -4.66
C LEU A 44 9.20 -8.20 -5.43
N ALA A 45 10.49 -8.13 -5.10
CA ALA A 45 11.53 -8.91 -5.76
C ALA A 45 11.32 -10.41 -5.54
N ASN A 46 10.96 -10.81 -4.32
CA ASN A 46 10.59 -12.19 -4.01
C ASN A 46 9.31 -12.62 -4.76
N LEU A 47 8.33 -11.72 -4.87
CA LEU A 47 7.10 -11.97 -5.63
C LEU A 47 7.30 -12.13 -7.14
N GLN A 48 8.26 -11.41 -7.71
CA GLN A 48 8.57 -11.52 -9.13
C GLN A 48 9.27 -12.84 -9.47
N GLN A 49 10.18 -13.30 -8.62
CA GLN A 49 10.85 -14.60 -8.82
C GLN A 49 9.82 -15.75 -8.87
N ASP A 50 8.76 -15.66 -8.06
CA ASP A 50 7.70 -16.66 -7.98
C ASP A 50 6.56 -16.50 -9.02
N SER A 51 6.66 -15.54 -9.96
CA SER A 51 5.68 -15.32 -11.05
C SER A 51 4.20 -15.39 -10.62
N LEU A 52 3.73 -14.37 -9.89
CA LEU A 52 2.32 -14.28 -9.50
C LEU A 52 1.37 -14.09 -10.70
N THR A 53 0.25 -14.81 -10.67
CA THR A 53 -0.91 -14.58 -11.55
C THR A 53 -1.62 -13.27 -11.22
N THR A 54 -2.41 -12.77 -12.17
CA THR A 54 -3.25 -11.56 -11.97
C THR A 54 -4.13 -11.64 -10.73
N ALA A 55 -4.77 -12.79 -10.48
CA ALA A 55 -5.63 -12.98 -9.32
C ALA A 55 -4.86 -12.85 -7.99
N GLN A 56 -3.61 -13.33 -7.96
CA GLN A 56 -2.76 -13.20 -6.78
C GLN A 56 -2.32 -11.76 -6.56
N TRP A 57 -1.97 -11.03 -7.63
CA TRP A 57 -1.71 -9.60 -7.52
C TRP A 57 -2.93 -8.82 -7.04
N GLN A 58 -4.12 -9.13 -7.54
CA GLN A 58 -5.36 -8.52 -7.07
C GLN A 58 -5.69 -8.89 -5.61
N ALA A 59 -5.17 -9.99 -5.06
CA ALA A 59 -5.33 -10.29 -3.64
C ALA A 59 -4.41 -9.44 -2.74
N ILE A 60 -3.24 -9.02 -3.25
CA ILE A 60 -2.23 -8.24 -2.51
C ILE A 60 -2.45 -6.74 -2.68
N LEU A 61 -2.77 -6.32 -3.90
CA LEU A 61 -2.80 -4.92 -4.31
C LEU A 61 -4.03 -4.57 -5.15
N PRO A 62 -5.26 -4.90 -4.73
CA PRO A 62 -6.44 -4.61 -5.52
C PRO A 62 -6.68 -3.11 -5.69
N VAL A 63 -7.22 -2.77 -6.86
CA VAL A 63 -7.69 -1.43 -7.22
C VAL A 63 -9.20 -1.48 -7.37
N TYR A 64 -9.91 -0.51 -6.83
CA TYR A 64 -11.37 -0.47 -6.82
C TYR A 64 -11.87 0.90 -7.23
N ARG A 65 -13.08 0.93 -7.81
CA ARG A 65 -13.84 2.17 -7.92
C ARG A 65 -14.49 2.49 -6.58
N MET A 66 -14.48 3.77 -6.19
CA MET A 66 -15.20 4.22 -5.00
C MET A 66 -16.71 4.07 -5.22
N PRO A 67 -17.43 3.34 -4.34
CA PRO A 67 -18.89 3.31 -4.34
C PRO A 67 -19.48 4.67 -3.96
N ALA A 68 -20.77 4.86 -4.23
CA ALA A 68 -21.49 6.05 -3.78
C ALA A 68 -21.58 6.10 -2.23
N ASP A 69 -21.79 4.94 -1.61
CA ASP A 69 -21.75 4.76 -0.16
C ASP A 69 -20.39 4.18 0.24
N SER A 70 -19.60 4.94 1.02
CA SER A 70 -18.26 4.54 1.45
C SER A 70 -18.24 3.31 2.35
N ASP A 71 -19.33 3.00 3.04
CA ASP A 71 -19.42 1.81 3.90
C ASP A 71 -19.49 0.53 3.05
N MET A 72 -19.79 0.67 1.74
CA MET A 72 -19.82 -0.44 0.80
C MET A 72 -18.46 -0.77 0.15
N LYS A 73 -17.35 -0.16 0.59
CA LYS A 73 -16.01 -0.36 0.00
C LYS A 73 -15.55 -1.82 0.04
N ASP A 74 -15.86 -2.54 1.12
CA ASP A 74 -15.44 -3.93 1.31
C ASP A 74 -16.22 -4.93 0.43
N PHE A 75 -17.34 -4.49 -0.18
CA PHE A 75 -18.15 -5.31 -1.07
C PHE A 75 -17.87 -5.05 -2.55
N GLN A 76 -16.92 -4.16 -2.87
CA GLN A 76 -16.56 -3.87 -4.25
C GLN A 76 -15.73 -5.00 -4.85
N GLN A 77 -15.97 -5.27 -6.13
CA GLN A 77 -15.10 -6.16 -6.91
C GLN A 77 -13.86 -5.40 -7.38
N PRO A 78 -12.67 -6.03 -7.37
CA PRO A 78 -11.47 -5.43 -7.93
C PRO A 78 -11.67 -5.04 -9.40
N GLN A 79 -11.12 -3.90 -9.79
CA GLN A 79 -11.05 -3.44 -11.16
C GLN A 79 -10.27 -4.47 -11.99
N PRO A 80 -10.84 -4.97 -13.10
CA PRO A 80 -10.13 -5.84 -14.03
C PRO A 80 -8.91 -5.15 -14.62
N GLY A 81 -7.80 -5.88 -14.70
CA GLY A 81 -6.54 -5.38 -15.21
C GLY A 81 -5.38 -6.33 -14.92
N ARG A 82 -4.17 -5.88 -15.22
CA ARG A 82 -2.92 -6.64 -15.05
C ARG A 82 -1.84 -5.79 -14.40
N TYR A 83 -0.85 -6.47 -13.81
CA TYR A 83 0.26 -5.84 -13.10
C TYR A 83 1.55 -6.04 -13.88
N GLN A 84 2.39 -5.01 -13.96
CA GLN A 84 3.68 -5.04 -14.62
C GLN A 84 4.68 -4.26 -13.77
N LEU A 85 5.88 -4.81 -13.54
CA LEU A 85 6.97 -4.02 -12.97
C LEU A 85 7.70 -3.32 -14.12
N LYS A 86 7.78 -2.00 -14.07
CA LYS A 86 8.51 -1.18 -15.04
C LYS A 86 9.38 -0.19 -14.27
N ASP A 87 10.69 -0.18 -14.55
CA ASP A 87 11.64 0.76 -13.95
C ASP A 87 11.52 0.83 -12.40
N SER A 88 11.46 -0.35 -11.76
CA SER A 88 11.24 -0.52 -10.31
C SER A 88 9.91 0.03 -9.76
N THR A 89 8.98 0.41 -10.64
CA THR A 89 7.63 0.83 -10.29
C THR A 89 6.64 -0.26 -10.66
N LEU A 90 5.83 -0.71 -9.70
CA LEU A 90 4.73 -1.62 -9.99
C LEU A 90 3.60 -0.81 -10.64
N VAL A 91 3.15 -1.22 -11.82
CA VAL A 91 2.13 -0.55 -12.62
C VAL A 91 0.92 -1.47 -12.73
N PHE A 92 -0.25 -0.94 -12.42
CA PHE A 92 -1.53 -1.56 -12.75
C PHE A 92 -2.07 -0.96 -14.05
N LEU A 93 -2.36 -1.85 -15.00
CA LEU A 93 -2.99 -1.54 -16.27
C LEU A 93 -4.42 -2.07 -16.24
N ALA A 94 -5.39 -1.17 -16.14
CA ALA A 94 -6.81 -1.52 -16.19
C ALA A 94 -7.19 -2.00 -17.59
N ASP A 95 -8.03 -3.04 -17.67
CA ASP A 95 -8.56 -3.54 -18.94
C ASP A 95 -9.52 -2.54 -19.60
N THR A 96 -10.13 -1.69 -18.79
CA THR A 96 -10.98 -0.58 -19.23
C THR A 96 -10.43 0.75 -18.70
N PRO A 97 -10.49 1.85 -19.47
CA PRO A 97 -10.06 3.16 -19.00
C PRO A 97 -10.80 3.57 -17.72
N PHE A 98 -10.09 4.22 -16.82
CA PHE A 98 -10.71 4.79 -15.64
C PHE A 98 -11.71 5.88 -16.03
N ARG A 99 -12.81 5.97 -15.29
CA ARG A 99 -13.84 6.98 -15.53
C ARG A 99 -13.34 8.33 -15.02
N GLN A 100 -13.36 9.34 -15.89
CA GLN A 100 -13.06 10.72 -15.51
C GLN A 100 -13.95 11.17 -14.36
N HIS A 101 -13.39 11.99 -13.47
CA HIS A 101 -14.07 12.52 -12.27
C HIS A 101 -14.61 11.47 -11.29
N SER A 102 -14.29 10.19 -11.48
CA SER A 102 -14.62 9.13 -10.53
C SER A 102 -13.46 8.92 -9.57
N ARG A 103 -13.79 8.73 -8.29
CA ARG A 103 -12.82 8.39 -7.26
C ARG A 103 -12.55 6.89 -7.26
N TYR A 104 -11.30 6.52 -7.04
CA TYR A 104 -10.83 5.14 -6.94
C TYR A 104 -10.00 4.97 -5.67
N PHE A 105 -9.81 3.74 -5.23
CA PHE A 105 -8.90 3.43 -4.14
C PHE A 105 -8.14 2.14 -4.42
N ALA A 106 -6.90 2.09 -3.97
CA ALA A 106 -6.08 0.90 -3.97
C ALA A 106 -5.76 0.50 -2.53
N ARG A 107 -5.76 -0.80 -2.26
CA ARG A 107 -5.36 -1.35 -0.95
C ARG A 107 -4.09 -2.15 -1.13
N TYR A 108 -3.06 -1.83 -0.38
CA TYR A 108 -1.87 -2.64 -0.26
C TYR A 108 -1.92 -3.44 1.02
N TYR A 109 -2.15 -4.74 0.91
CA TYR A 109 -2.11 -5.67 2.04
C TYR A 109 -0.65 -6.00 2.32
N ARG A 110 -0.15 -5.57 3.49
CA ARG A 110 1.25 -5.79 3.84
C ARG A 110 1.51 -7.27 4.02
N LEU A 111 2.58 -7.72 3.37
CA LEU A 111 3.24 -8.97 3.67
C LEU A 111 4.12 -8.69 4.89
N HIS A 112 3.76 -9.20 6.06
CA HIS A 112 4.67 -9.18 7.20
C HIS A 112 5.90 -10.04 6.88
N ASP A 113 7.05 -9.67 7.45
CA ASP A 113 8.35 -10.33 7.23
C ASP A 113 8.31 -11.86 7.48
N ASP A 114 7.39 -12.32 8.34
CA ASP A 114 7.20 -13.74 8.66
C ASP A 114 6.05 -14.40 7.88
N SER A 115 5.25 -13.60 7.17
CA SER A 115 4.08 -14.08 6.42
C SER A 115 4.45 -14.29 4.96
N ASN A 116 4.61 -15.55 4.60
CA ASN A 116 4.66 -15.97 3.21
C ASN A 116 3.39 -15.47 2.48
N VAL A 117 3.54 -14.87 1.30
CA VAL A 117 2.46 -14.46 0.38
C VAL A 117 1.40 -15.53 0.22
N TRP A 118 1.82 -16.79 0.20
CA TRP A 118 0.94 -17.95 0.13
C TRP A 118 -0.04 -18.03 1.31
N THR A 119 0.28 -17.50 2.49
CA THR A 119 -0.64 -17.46 3.64
C THR A 119 -1.75 -16.42 3.46
N LEU A 120 -1.43 -15.27 2.87
CA LEU A 120 -2.40 -14.25 2.46
C LEU A 120 -3.33 -14.79 1.36
N LEU A 121 -2.76 -15.44 0.35
CA LEU A 121 -3.53 -16.06 -0.74
C LEU A 121 -4.40 -17.24 -0.27
N LYS A 122 -3.98 -17.95 0.78
CA LYS A 122 -4.76 -19.04 1.40
C LYS A 122 -5.86 -18.56 2.34
N GLY A 123 -6.06 -17.24 2.48
CA GLY A 123 -7.14 -16.65 3.27
C GLY A 123 -7.01 -16.86 4.78
N LYS A 124 -5.84 -17.27 5.29
CA LYS A 124 -5.59 -17.49 6.71
C LYS A 124 -5.21 -16.18 7.40
N TRP A 125 -6.17 -15.26 7.48
CA TRP A 125 -6.01 -14.03 8.25
C TRP A 125 -6.10 -14.35 9.74
N LYS A 126 -5.13 -13.89 10.56
CA LYS A 126 -5.37 -13.81 12.01
C LYS A 126 -6.54 -12.85 12.21
N HIS A 127 -7.59 -13.34 12.86
CA HIS A 127 -8.95 -12.78 12.94
C HIS A 127 -9.10 -11.35 13.51
N SER A 128 -8.04 -10.58 13.76
CA SER A 128 -8.20 -9.28 14.45
C SER A 128 -8.27 -8.05 13.54
N THR A 129 -7.56 -7.94 12.41
CA THR A 129 -7.73 -6.79 11.48
C THR A 129 -6.97 -7.01 10.16
N PRO A 130 -7.56 -6.72 8.98
CA PRO A 130 -6.79 -6.63 7.73
C PRO A 130 -5.73 -5.52 7.84
N GLN A 131 -4.44 -5.88 7.78
CA GLN A 131 -3.32 -4.93 7.81
C GLN A 131 -3.05 -4.38 6.40
N TYR A 132 -4.01 -3.66 5.83
CA TYR A 132 -3.80 -2.95 4.58
C TYR A 132 -3.57 -1.46 4.80
N THR A 133 -2.77 -0.89 3.90
CA THR A 133 -2.72 0.57 3.70
C THR A 133 -3.54 0.93 2.49
N GLU A 134 -4.33 1.99 2.58
CA GLU A 134 -5.20 2.41 1.48
C GLU A 134 -4.75 3.76 0.92
N CYS A 135 -4.81 3.89 -0.40
CA CYS A 135 -4.59 5.14 -1.09
C CYS A 135 -5.78 5.42 -2.02
N THR A 136 -6.38 6.61 -1.89
CA THR A 136 -7.45 7.08 -2.76
C THR A 136 -6.86 7.98 -3.86
N PHE A 137 -7.36 7.85 -5.09
CA PHE A 137 -6.91 8.65 -6.23
C PHE A 137 -8.06 8.98 -7.19
N THR A 138 -7.82 9.98 -8.04
CA THR A 138 -8.70 10.35 -9.15
C THR A 138 -7.84 10.38 -10.43
N PRO A 139 -8.18 9.59 -11.46
CA PRO A 139 -7.47 9.55 -12.75
C PRO A 139 -7.56 10.85 -13.53
#